data_AF-A0A3D2W5V4-F1
#
_entry.id   AF-A0A3D2W5V4-F1
#
_cell.length_a   1.000
_cell.length_b   1.000
_cell.length_c   1.000
_cell.angle_alpha   90.00
_cell.angle_beta   90.00
_cell.angle_gamma   90.00
#
_symmetry.space_group_name_H-M   'P 1'
#
loop_
_entity.id
_entity.type
_entity.pdbx_description
1 polymer ?
#
loop_
_entity_poly.entity_id
_entity_poly.type
_entity_poly.pdbx_seq_one_letter_code
_entity_poly.pdbx_strand_id
1 'polypeptide(L)'
;MDYDWLEGRRYSDFCEVLMELPASVNIWEMDTVMGKKEDSKCVLSLLHRKTNLQFYFLLEDCTMLEVQRVFDGIKSFLGPQIFKQVFEIILTDNGSEFHDPISLETDPDTGEKLISVYFCRPRRSDDKGKCEKNHEHFREIIPKGSSMEGLSRNDIRYTSNMVNNYPRKELSYNSPFQLAEQLLPKKVLALNKLHFIPTDKVKLIPIIK
;
A
#
# COMPACT_ATOMS: atom_id res chain seq x y z
N MET A 1 20.94 24.67 -3.19
CA MET A 1 19.90 24.32 -2.20
C MET A 1 19.77 22.83 -2.26
N ASP A 2 20.17 22.13 -1.20
CA ASP A 2 19.93 20.70 -1.09
C ASP A 2 18.42 20.52 -0.95
N TYR A 3 17.82 19.78 -1.87
CA TYR A 3 16.39 19.48 -1.86
C TYR A 3 16.07 18.61 -0.64
N ASP A 4 15.35 19.15 0.34
CA ASP A 4 14.82 18.39 1.48
C ASP A 4 13.43 17.86 1.12
N TRP A 5 13.37 16.60 0.69
CA TRP A 5 12.11 15.93 0.34
C TRP A 5 11.17 15.77 1.52
N LEU A 6 11.63 15.99 2.77
CA LEU A 6 10.80 15.95 3.97
C LEU A 6 10.15 17.30 4.31
N GLU A 7 10.55 18.41 3.67
CA GLU A 7 9.92 19.71 3.90
C GLU A 7 8.41 19.65 3.62
N GLY A 8 7.60 19.97 4.64
CA GLY A 8 6.13 19.86 4.60
C GLY A 8 5.57 18.43 4.57
N ARG A 9 6.40 17.41 4.77
CA ARG A 9 6.02 15.98 4.70
C ARG A 9 6.41 15.18 5.95
N ARG A 10 6.85 15.84 7.02
CA ARG A 10 7.22 15.16 8.26
C ARG A 10 5.98 14.60 8.95
N TYR A 11 6.21 13.68 9.90
CA TYR A 11 5.13 13.15 10.72
C TYR A 11 4.40 14.23 11.54
N SER A 12 5.09 15.29 11.95
CA SER A 12 4.47 16.47 12.58
C SER A 12 3.46 17.12 11.66
N ASP A 13 3.83 17.33 10.40
CA ASP A 13 3.01 17.98 9.38
C ASP A 13 1.76 17.12 9.10
N PHE A 14 1.95 15.79 9.05
CA PHE A 14 0.84 14.83 9.00
C PHE A 14 -0.11 14.96 10.20
N CYS A 15 0.42 15.03 11.42
CA CYS A 15 -0.40 15.18 12.62
C CYS A 15 -1.19 16.48 12.62
N GLU A 16 -0.58 17.60 12.20
CA GLU A 16 -1.24 18.91 12.10
C GLU A 16 -2.38 18.85 11.08
N VAL A 17 -2.12 18.31 9.89
CA VAL A 17 -3.13 18.17 8.84
C VAL A 17 -4.27 17.25 9.26
N LEU A 18 -3.99 16.16 9.99
CA LEU A 18 -5.02 15.27 10.51
C LEU A 18 -5.97 15.92 11.52
N MET A 19 -5.56 16.96 12.24
CA MET A 19 -6.45 17.68 13.17
C MET A 19 -7.53 18.46 12.43
N GLU A 20 -7.24 18.91 11.21
CA GLU A 20 -8.12 19.75 10.39
C GLU A 20 -9.01 18.94 9.43
N LEU A 21 -8.63 17.69 9.14
CA LEU A 21 -9.34 16.86 8.17
C LEU A 21 -10.55 16.13 8.77
N PRO A 22 -11.61 15.92 7.97
CA PRO A 22 -12.74 15.13 8.42
C PRO A 22 -12.33 13.67 8.64
N ALA A 23 -13.01 12.98 9.56
CA ALA A 23 -12.81 11.54 9.78
C ALA A 23 -13.05 10.68 8.52
N SER A 24 -13.72 11.24 7.51
CA SER A 24 -13.93 10.62 6.21
C SER A 24 -12.73 10.69 5.25
N VAL A 25 -11.62 11.34 5.60
CA VAL A 25 -10.43 11.36 4.73
C VAL A 25 -9.85 9.95 4.54
N ASN A 26 -9.43 9.61 3.32
CA ASN A 26 -8.79 8.34 3.03
C ASN A 26 -7.29 8.40 3.29
N ILE A 27 -6.84 7.56 4.22
CA ILE A 27 -5.43 7.45 4.60
C ILE A 27 -4.94 6.06 4.26
N TRP A 28 -3.85 6.01 3.53
CA TRP A 28 -3.13 4.80 3.19
C TRP A 28 -1.79 4.74 3.89
N GLU A 29 -1.35 3.54 4.25
CA GLU A 29 0.04 3.29 4.66
C GLU A 29 0.77 2.59 3.52
N MET A 30 1.94 3.10 3.15
CA MET A 30 2.81 2.53 2.13
C MET A 30 4.02 1.86 2.78
N ASP A 31 4.42 0.70 2.26
CA ASP A 31 5.54 -0.08 2.77
C ASP A 31 6.16 -0.96 1.69
N THR A 32 7.39 -1.40 1.88
CA THR A 32 8.02 -2.46 1.08
C THR A 32 8.20 -3.73 1.89
N VAL A 33 7.74 -4.84 1.31
CA VAL A 33 7.90 -6.17 1.90
C VAL A 33 9.06 -6.85 1.21
N MET A 34 10.18 -6.97 1.94
CA MET A 34 11.41 -7.57 1.43
C MET A 34 11.39 -9.11 1.52
N GLY A 35 12.00 -9.76 0.53
CA GLY A 35 12.28 -11.20 0.50
C GLY A 35 13.57 -11.54 1.26
N LYS A 36 14.46 -12.27 0.60
CA LYS A 36 15.85 -12.43 1.07
C LYS A 36 16.65 -11.16 0.84
N LYS A 37 17.78 -11.03 1.55
CA LYS A 37 18.62 -9.85 1.46
C LYS A 37 19.24 -9.68 0.07
N GLU A 38 19.51 -10.79 -0.60
CA GLU A 38 20.06 -10.87 -1.94
C GLU A 38 19.04 -10.74 -3.08
N ASP A 39 17.74 -10.74 -2.78
CA ASP A 39 16.71 -10.54 -3.80
C ASP A 39 16.72 -9.07 -4.25
N SER A 40 16.55 -8.83 -5.55
CA SER A 40 16.20 -7.51 -6.06
C SER A 40 14.71 -7.27 -5.90
N LYS A 41 13.89 -8.30 -6.11
CA LYS A 41 12.44 -8.17 -6.04
C LYS A 41 11.95 -7.92 -4.61
N CYS A 42 10.98 -7.02 -4.53
CA CYS A 42 10.17 -6.83 -3.34
C CYS A 42 8.72 -6.52 -3.71
N VAL A 43 7.87 -6.39 -2.70
CA VAL A 43 6.46 -6.08 -2.88
C VAL A 43 6.14 -4.74 -2.24
N LEU A 44 5.70 -3.78 -3.05
CA LEU A 44 5.08 -2.56 -2.55
C LEU A 44 3.69 -2.90 -2.00
N SER A 45 3.43 -2.54 -0.76
CA SER A 45 2.12 -2.68 -0.14
C SER A 45 1.47 -1.31 0.12
N LEU A 46 0.17 -1.20 -0.14
CA LEU A 46 -0.66 -0.05 0.23
C LEU A 46 -1.83 -0.52 1.08
N LEU A 47 -1.86 -0.14 2.35
CA LEU A 47 -2.92 -0.47 3.30
C LEU A 47 -3.89 0.69 3.47
N HIS A 48 -5.17 0.46 3.20
CA HIS A 48 -6.22 1.42 3.53
C HIS A 48 -6.62 1.31 5.01
N ARG A 49 -6.36 2.36 5.81
CA ARG A 49 -6.54 2.32 7.28
C ARG A 49 -7.97 2.00 7.74
N LYS A 50 -8.99 2.43 6.99
CA LYS A 50 -10.40 2.25 7.36
C LYS A 50 -10.91 0.83 7.17
N THR A 51 -10.43 0.14 6.14
CA THR A 51 -10.95 -1.19 5.75
C THR A 51 -9.95 -2.32 5.99
N ASN A 52 -8.70 -1.99 6.34
CA ASN A 52 -7.56 -2.91 6.38
C ASN A 52 -7.28 -3.60 5.04
N LEU A 53 -7.82 -3.06 3.93
CA LEU A 53 -7.56 -3.57 2.58
C LEU A 53 -6.09 -3.32 2.24
N GLN A 54 -5.41 -4.32 1.67
CA GLN A 54 -4.04 -4.20 1.23
C GLN A 54 -3.90 -4.46 -0.26
N PHE A 55 -3.39 -3.49 -0.99
CA PHE A 55 -2.88 -3.74 -2.33
C PHE A 55 -1.43 -4.17 -2.27
N TYR A 56 -1.06 -5.09 -3.15
CA TYR A 56 0.29 -5.58 -3.31
C TYR A 56 0.71 -5.46 -4.78
N PHE A 57 1.90 -4.92 -5.00
CA PHE A 57 2.48 -4.76 -6.33
C PHE A 57 3.91 -5.30 -6.32
N LEU A 58 4.20 -6.24 -7.22
CA LEU A 58 5.55 -6.74 -7.40
C LEU A 58 6.42 -5.65 -8.04
N LEU A 59 7.55 -5.38 -7.40
CA LEU A 59 8.63 -4.54 -7.93
C LEU A 59 9.75 -5.46 -8.41
N GLU A 60 10.34 -5.17 -9.58
CA GLU A 60 11.48 -5.93 -10.07
C GLU A 60 12.78 -5.56 -9.31
N ASP A 61 12.81 -4.36 -8.72
CA ASP A 61 13.87 -3.85 -7.84
C ASP A 61 13.27 -2.90 -6.79
N CYS A 62 13.86 -2.81 -5.60
CA CYS A 62 13.40 -1.96 -4.50
C CYS A 62 13.93 -0.53 -4.63
N THR A 63 13.45 0.15 -5.67
CA THR A 63 13.94 1.47 -6.09
C THR A 63 12.82 2.48 -6.23
N MET A 64 13.16 3.77 -6.14
CA MET A 64 12.23 4.88 -6.40
C MET A 64 11.59 4.76 -7.79
N LEU A 65 12.37 4.34 -8.79
CA LEU A 65 11.89 4.20 -10.17
C LEU A 65 10.78 3.15 -10.28
N GLU A 66 10.93 2.01 -9.60
CA GLU A 66 9.91 0.95 -9.61
C GLU A 66 8.65 1.37 -8.83
N VAL A 67 8.80 2.08 -7.72
CA VAL A 67 7.66 2.66 -6.98
C VAL A 67 6.92 3.67 -7.86
N GLN A 68 7.63 4.59 -8.49
CA GLN A 68 7.06 5.57 -9.42
C GLN A 68 6.32 4.88 -10.57
N ARG A 69 6.93 3.86 -11.20
CA ARG A 69 6.28 3.06 -12.26
C ARG A 69 4.94 2.48 -11.81
N VAL A 70 4.84 2.00 -10.58
CA VAL A 70 3.57 1.49 -10.02
C VAL A 70 2.57 2.62 -9.86
N PHE A 71 2.96 3.75 -9.28
CA PHE A 71 2.07 4.90 -9.08
C PHE A 71 1.56 5.50 -10.39
N ASP A 72 2.41 5.66 -11.40
CA ASP A 72 2.01 6.15 -12.72
C ASP A 72 1.02 5.18 -13.39
N GLY A 73 1.24 3.86 -13.23
CA GLY A 73 0.27 2.84 -13.64
C GLY A 73 -1.08 2.96 -12.92
N ILE A 74 -1.08 3.24 -11.62
CA ILE A 74 -2.30 3.46 -10.83
C ILE A 74 -3.01 4.73 -11.30
N LYS A 75 -2.30 5.86 -11.44
CA LYS A 75 -2.86 7.14 -11.91
C LYS A 75 -3.47 7.00 -13.30
N SER A 76 -2.73 6.39 -14.23
CA SER A 76 -3.21 6.14 -15.59
C SER A 76 -4.47 5.27 -15.60
N PHE A 77 -4.48 4.19 -14.81
CA PHE A 77 -5.62 3.29 -14.75
C PHE A 77 -6.85 3.95 -14.13
N LEU A 78 -6.70 4.66 -13.01
CA LEU A 78 -7.82 5.25 -12.27
C LEU A 78 -8.32 6.55 -12.90
N GLY A 79 -7.41 7.38 -13.42
CA GLY A 79 -7.63 8.78 -13.75
C GLY A 79 -7.46 9.70 -12.53
N PRO A 80 -7.14 10.99 -12.75
CA PRO A 80 -6.74 11.92 -11.69
C PRO A 80 -7.82 12.12 -10.61
N GLN A 81 -9.10 12.18 -11.01
CA GLN A 81 -10.21 12.38 -10.07
C GLN A 81 -10.35 11.24 -9.07
N ILE A 82 -10.38 9.98 -9.54
CA ILE A 82 -10.52 8.81 -8.66
C ILE A 82 -9.25 8.63 -7.83
N PHE A 83 -8.08 8.84 -8.42
CA PHE A 83 -6.80 8.74 -7.70
C PHE A 83 -6.74 9.72 -6.52
N LYS A 84 -7.03 11.00 -6.77
CA LYS A 84 -7.08 12.08 -5.77
C LYS A 84 -8.05 11.79 -4.63
N GLN A 85 -9.26 11.32 -4.96
CA GLN A 85 -10.29 11.01 -3.96
C GLN A 85 -9.92 9.80 -3.08
N VAL A 86 -9.21 8.82 -3.63
CA VAL A 86 -8.99 7.53 -2.95
C VAL A 86 -7.69 7.53 -2.15
N PHE A 87 -6.62 8.11 -2.69
CA PHE A 87 -5.28 8.11 -2.10
C PHE A 87 -4.91 9.46 -1.47
N GLU A 88 -5.90 10.24 -1.02
CA GLU A 88 -5.76 11.61 -0.50
C GLU A 88 -4.49 11.82 0.34
N ILE A 89 -4.25 10.91 1.29
CA ILE A 89 -3.03 10.88 2.10
C ILE A 89 -2.39 9.50 2.06
N ILE A 90 -1.06 9.48 1.89
CA ILE A 90 -0.22 8.30 2.06
C ILE A 90 0.81 8.57 3.15
N LEU A 91 0.91 7.67 4.11
CA LEU A 91 1.95 7.67 5.15
C LEU A 91 2.94 6.54 4.88
N THR A 92 4.23 6.86 4.78
CA THR A 92 5.29 5.88 4.52
C THR A 92 6.42 5.99 5.53
N ASP A 93 7.33 5.02 5.55
CA ASP A 93 8.58 5.13 6.31
C ASP A 93 9.64 5.92 5.52
N ASN A 94 10.84 6.07 6.09
CA ASN A 94 11.94 6.78 5.43
C ASN A 94 12.80 5.89 4.52
N GLY A 95 12.23 4.80 3.98
CA GLY A 95 12.89 3.94 2.99
C GLY A 95 13.39 4.75 1.78
N SER A 96 14.58 4.43 1.30
CA SER A 96 15.23 5.15 0.18
C SER A 96 14.43 5.07 -1.11
N GLU A 97 13.66 4.01 -1.30
CA GLU A 97 12.71 3.81 -2.40
C GLU A 97 11.54 4.81 -2.40
N PHE A 98 11.38 5.59 -1.33
CA PHE A 98 10.34 6.60 -1.18
C PHE A 98 10.87 8.05 -1.19
N HIS A 99 12.16 8.27 -1.47
CA HIS A 99 12.80 9.61 -1.43
C HIS A 99 12.50 10.49 -2.64
N ASP A 100 11.48 10.16 -3.43
CA ASP A 100 10.91 11.02 -4.46
C ASP A 100 9.38 11.16 -4.27
N PRO A 101 8.92 11.85 -3.22
CA PRO A 101 7.49 12.00 -2.96
C PRO A 101 6.79 12.86 -4.02
N ILE A 102 7.49 13.79 -4.68
CA ILE A 102 6.89 14.69 -5.67
C ILE A 102 6.35 13.87 -6.85
N SER A 103 7.11 12.91 -7.37
CA SER A 103 6.63 12.08 -8.48
C SER A 103 5.41 11.23 -8.09
N LEU A 104 5.22 10.91 -6.82
CA LEU A 104 4.02 10.20 -6.34
C LEU A 104 2.83 11.15 -6.17
N GLU A 105 3.08 12.36 -5.66
CA GLU A 105 2.08 13.37 -5.35
C GLU A 105 1.47 14.04 -6.58
N THR A 106 2.23 14.20 -7.66
CA THR A 106 1.81 15.00 -8.81
C THR A 106 1.35 14.18 -10.00
N ASP A 107 0.46 14.75 -10.80
CA ASP A 107 0.17 14.29 -12.14
C ASP A 107 1.40 14.48 -13.05
N PRO A 108 1.86 13.45 -13.77
CA PRO A 108 3.10 13.53 -14.55
C PRO A 108 2.98 14.44 -15.78
N ASP A 109 1.77 14.64 -16.31
CA ASP A 109 1.55 15.43 -17.53
C ASP A 109 1.31 16.91 -17.21
N THR A 110 0.59 17.19 -16.12
CA THR A 110 0.14 18.54 -15.76
C THR A 110 0.86 19.17 -14.59
N GLY A 111 1.54 18.37 -13.75
CA GLY A 111 2.16 18.83 -12.51
C GLY A 111 1.16 19.17 -11.39
N GLU A 112 -0.14 18.89 -11.56
CA GLU A 112 -1.14 19.09 -10.51
C GLU A 112 -0.79 18.21 -9.30
N LYS A 113 -0.80 18.78 -8.08
CA LYS A 113 -0.75 17.98 -6.86
C LYS A 113 -2.06 17.22 -6.67
N LEU A 114 -1.99 15.89 -6.78
CA LEU A 114 -3.12 14.98 -6.65
C LEU A 114 -3.29 14.46 -5.22
N ILE A 115 -2.19 14.11 -4.54
CA ILE A 115 -2.22 13.53 -3.18
C ILE A 115 -1.14 14.16 -2.30
N SER A 116 -1.11 13.81 -1.02
CA SER A 116 -0.01 14.19 -0.11
C SER A 116 0.65 12.95 0.50
N VAL A 117 1.98 12.89 0.41
CA VAL A 117 2.79 11.84 1.02
C VAL A 117 3.48 12.41 2.26
N TYR A 118 3.37 11.70 3.37
CA TYR A 118 4.05 12.02 4.62
C TYR A 118 4.94 10.86 5.07
N PHE A 119 5.91 11.19 5.91
CA PHE A 119 6.93 10.27 6.38
C PHE A 119 6.87 10.11 7.89
N CYS A 120 6.94 8.86 8.35
CA CYS A 120 7.03 8.52 9.76
C CYS A 120 8.36 9.00 10.37
N ARG A 121 8.41 9.10 11.69
CA ARG A 121 9.67 9.41 12.37
C ARG A 121 10.65 8.25 12.19
N PRO A 122 11.96 8.53 12.01
CA PRO A 122 12.97 7.47 11.92
C PRO A 122 12.89 6.52 13.14
N ARG A 123 12.92 5.21 12.88
CA ARG A 123 12.92 4.14 13.90
C ARG A 123 11.67 4.13 14.80
N ARG A 124 10.55 4.68 14.33
CA ARG A 124 9.24 4.67 15.02
C ARG A 124 8.22 3.90 14.19
N SER A 125 8.26 2.57 14.31
CA SER A 125 7.27 1.69 13.66
C SER A 125 5.86 1.87 14.23
N ASP A 126 5.72 2.52 15.40
CA ASP A 126 4.47 2.88 16.06
C ASP A 126 3.72 4.03 15.38
N ASP A 127 4.38 4.82 14.52
CA ASP A 127 3.74 5.91 13.75
C ASP A 127 2.76 5.40 12.69
N LYS A 128 2.98 4.15 12.23
CA LYS A 128 2.07 3.40 11.35
C LYS A 128 1.18 2.55 12.26
N GLY A 129 -0.03 3.05 12.51
CA GLY A 129 -0.95 2.58 13.55
C GLY A 129 -1.43 1.12 13.49
N LYS A 130 -0.90 0.26 12.61
CA LYS A 130 -1.16 -1.20 12.55
C LYS A 130 0.05 -2.04 12.07
N CYS A 131 1.27 -1.50 12.06
CA CYS A 131 2.37 -2.00 11.22
C CYS A 131 2.78 -3.47 11.42
N GLU A 132 2.71 -4.05 12.62
CA GLU A 132 3.13 -5.45 12.83
C GLU A 132 2.09 -6.49 12.38
N LYS A 133 0.79 -6.15 12.37
CA LYS A 133 -0.27 -7.10 11.97
C LYS A 133 -0.55 -7.10 10.47
N ASN A 134 -0.24 -6.00 9.78
CA ASN A 134 -0.71 -5.82 8.41
C ASN A 134 -0.14 -6.87 7.45
N HIS A 135 1.16 -7.16 7.53
CA HIS A 135 1.78 -8.15 6.66
C HIS A 135 1.75 -9.58 7.21
N GLU A 136 1.17 -9.83 8.39
CA GLU A 136 1.13 -11.17 8.99
C GLU A 136 0.52 -12.19 8.01
N HIS A 137 -0.68 -11.89 7.51
CA HIS A 137 -1.35 -12.76 6.53
C HIS A 137 -0.64 -12.82 5.18
N PHE A 138 0.08 -11.77 4.77
CA PHE A 138 0.95 -11.84 3.60
C PHE A 138 2.10 -12.82 3.86
N ARG A 139 2.70 -12.78 5.05
CA ARG A 139 3.82 -13.64 5.46
C ARG A 139 3.41 -15.09 5.71
N GLU A 140 2.14 -15.36 6.03
CA GLU A 140 1.61 -16.73 6.02
C GLU A 140 1.66 -17.36 4.63
N ILE A 141 1.55 -16.56 3.56
CA ILE A 141 1.58 -17.01 2.16
C ILE A 141 2.99 -16.89 1.54
N ILE A 142 3.74 -15.86 1.89
CA ILE A 142 5.10 -15.58 1.42
C ILE A 142 5.99 -15.39 2.67
N PRO A 143 6.50 -16.48 3.24
CA PRO A 143 7.25 -16.44 4.49
C PRO A 143 8.47 -15.52 4.44
N LYS A 144 8.81 -14.96 5.59
CA LYS A 144 10.03 -14.15 5.73
C LYS A 144 11.25 -15.03 5.46
N GLY A 145 12.17 -14.54 4.64
CA GLY A 145 13.38 -15.29 4.25
C GLY A 145 13.19 -16.24 3.06
N SER A 146 11.97 -16.37 2.52
CA SER A 146 11.76 -16.99 1.20
C SER A 146 12.14 -16.00 0.10
N SER A 147 12.69 -16.51 -1.01
CA SER A 147 13.12 -15.65 -2.13
C SER A 147 11.92 -15.20 -2.96
N MET A 148 11.86 -13.91 -3.30
CA MET A 148 10.81 -13.32 -4.12
C MET A 148 11.13 -13.33 -5.62
N GLU A 149 12.34 -13.72 -6.02
CA GLU A 149 12.77 -13.70 -7.44
C GLU A 149 11.86 -14.52 -8.36
N GLY A 150 11.36 -15.65 -7.86
CA GLY A 150 10.45 -16.54 -8.59
C GLY A 150 9.00 -16.08 -8.62
N LEU A 151 8.63 -15.02 -7.88
CA LEU A 151 7.24 -14.56 -7.82
C LEU A 151 6.84 -13.85 -9.12
N SER A 152 5.63 -14.14 -9.56
CA SER A 152 4.96 -13.47 -10.66
C SER A 152 3.90 -12.48 -10.16
N ARG A 153 3.42 -11.62 -11.06
CA ARG A 153 2.26 -10.76 -10.79
C ARG A 153 0.99 -11.56 -10.49
N ASN A 154 0.89 -12.81 -10.97
CA ASN A 154 -0.24 -13.68 -10.66
C ASN A 154 -0.17 -14.23 -9.23
N ASP A 155 1.03 -14.52 -8.73
CA ASP A 155 1.24 -14.96 -7.33
C ASP A 155 0.91 -13.84 -6.35
N ILE A 156 1.34 -12.61 -6.66
CA ILE A 156 0.98 -11.42 -5.86
C ILE A 156 -0.53 -11.16 -5.91
N ARG A 157 -1.17 -11.32 -7.08
CA ARG A 157 -2.63 -11.21 -7.20
C ARG A 157 -3.36 -12.27 -6.39
N TYR A 158 -2.91 -13.51 -6.44
CA TYR A 158 -3.46 -14.60 -5.64
C TYR A 158 -3.35 -14.28 -4.14
N THR A 159 -2.15 -13.89 -3.70
CA THR A 159 -1.86 -13.48 -2.32
C THR A 159 -2.78 -12.34 -1.89
N SER A 160 -2.90 -11.30 -2.70
CA SER A 160 -3.79 -10.16 -2.43
C SER A 160 -5.25 -10.57 -2.25
N ASN A 161 -5.76 -11.48 -3.10
CA ASN A 161 -7.12 -11.99 -2.98
C ASN A 161 -7.32 -12.81 -1.70
N MET A 162 -6.37 -13.69 -1.35
CA MET A 162 -6.45 -14.48 -0.12
C MET A 162 -6.43 -13.59 1.13
N VAL A 163 -5.46 -12.67 1.21
CA VAL A 163 -5.30 -11.77 2.37
C VAL A 163 -6.51 -10.86 2.56
N ASN A 164 -7.06 -10.32 1.47
CA ASN A 164 -8.19 -9.39 1.55
C ASN A 164 -9.54 -10.08 1.72
N ASN A 165 -9.66 -11.39 1.43
CA ASN A 165 -10.87 -12.16 1.72
C ASN A 165 -10.82 -12.87 3.08
N TYR A 166 -9.67 -12.88 3.76
CA TYR A 166 -9.57 -13.46 5.09
C TYR A 166 -10.37 -12.66 6.14
N PRO A 167 -11.36 -13.27 6.82
CA PRO A 167 -12.15 -12.60 7.86
C PRO A 167 -11.31 -12.21 9.07
N ARG A 168 -11.51 -11.00 9.59
CA ARG A 168 -10.73 -10.50 10.73
C ARG A 168 -11.63 -10.19 11.92
N LYS A 169 -11.21 -10.64 13.11
CA LYS A 169 -11.93 -10.36 14.36
C LYS A 169 -12.12 -8.85 14.61
N GLU A 170 -11.11 -8.05 14.30
CA GLU A 170 -11.13 -6.59 14.42
C GLU A 170 -12.13 -5.89 13.48
N LEU A 171 -12.57 -6.59 12.43
CA LEU A 171 -13.57 -6.13 11.47
C LEU A 171 -14.93 -6.80 11.69
N SER A 172 -15.21 -7.24 12.92
CA SER A 172 -16.43 -8.00 13.28
C SER A 172 -16.62 -9.24 12.41
N TYR A 173 -15.52 -9.94 12.09
CA TYR A 173 -15.47 -11.11 11.21
C TYR A 173 -15.88 -10.84 9.75
N ASN A 174 -15.89 -9.57 9.31
CA ASN A 174 -15.85 -9.25 7.89
C ASN A 174 -14.42 -9.34 7.36
N SER A 175 -14.27 -9.54 6.05
CA SER A 175 -13.00 -9.42 5.37
C SER A 175 -12.73 -7.98 4.94
N PRO A 176 -11.45 -7.58 4.77
CA PRO A 176 -11.10 -6.28 4.21
C PRO A 176 -11.76 -5.99 2.86
N PHE A 177 -11.91 -7.00 2.00
CA PHE A 177 -12.57 -6.88 0.71
C PHE A 177 -14.04 -6.48 0.86
N GLN A 178 -14.79 -7.13 1.77
CA GLN A 178 -16.20 -6.82 2.00
C GLN A 178 -16.41 -5.37 2.46
N LEU A 179 -15.57 -4.87 3.35
CA LEU A 179 -15.64 -3.48 3.79
C LEU A 179 -15.21 -2.50 2.69
N ALA A 180 -14.17 -2.84 1.93
CA ALA A 180 -13.70 -2.00 0.83
C ALA A 180 -14.69 -1.92 -0.33
N GLU A 181 -15.43 -2.98 -0.63
CA GLU A 181 -16.47 -2.98 -1.66
C GLU A 181 -17.60 -1.99 -1.37
N GLN A 182 -17.86 -1.71 -0.09
CA GLN A 182 -18.87 -0.73 0.34
C GLN A 182 -18.35 0.71 0.30
N LEU A 183 -17.05 0.93 0.46
CA LEU A 183 -16.46 2.25 0.69
C LEU A 183 -15.61 2.79 -0.48
N LEU A 184 -15.10 1.92 -1.34
CA LEU A 184 -14.21 2.29 -2.44
C LEU A 184 -14.86 2.04 -3.80
N PRO A 185 -14.58 2.87 -4.83
CA PRO A 185 -15.05 2.60 -6.18
C PRO A 185 -14.57 1.24 -6.69
N LYS A 186 -15.44 0.49 -7.40
CA LYS A 186 -15.09 -0.81 -7.99
C LYS A 186 -13.82 -0.78 -8.83
N LYS A 187 -13.57 0.34 -9.52
CA LYS A 187 -12.36 0.56 -10.32
C LYS A 187 -11.08 0.48 -9.48
N VAL A 188 -11.11 0.94 -8.23
CA VAL A 188 -9.96 0.86 -7.31
C VAL A 188 -9.66 -0.60 -6.96
N LEU A 189 -10.68 -1.40 -6.65
CA LEU A 189 -10.51 -2.83 -6.35
C LEU A 189 -9.93 -3.63 -7.52
N ALA A 190 -10.17 -3.16 -8.75
CA ALA A 190 -9.65 -3.76 -9.96
C ALA A 190 -8.11 -3.62 -10.12
N LEU A 191 -7.44 -2.73 -9.38
CA LEU A 191 -5.97 -2.60 -9.36
C LEU A 191 -5.26 -3.93 -9.06
N ASN A 192 -5.84 -4.73 -8.16
CA ASN A 192 -5.36 -6.07 -7.82
C ASN A 192 -6.33 -7.16 -8.31
N LYS A 193 -7.29 -6.82 -9.18
CA LYS A 193 -8.37 -7.71 -9.64
C LYS A 193 -9.06 -8.45 -8.48
N LEU A 194 -9.34 -7.71 -7.42
CA LEU A 194 -9.96 -8.27 -6.23
C LEU A 194 -11.40 -8.69 -6.53
N HIS A 195 -11.80 -9.82 -5.96
CA HIS A 195 -13.15 -10.35 -6.04
C HIS A 195 -13.48 -11.10 -4.75
N PHE A 196 -14.78 -11.29 -4.50
CA PHE A 196 -15.24 -12.06 -3.35
C PHE A 196 -14.81 -13.52 -3.47
N ILE A 197 -14.29 -14.06 -2.37
CA ILE A 197 -13.94 -15.47 -2.22
C ILE A 197 -14.63 -15.99 -0.96
N PRO A 198 -15.46 -17.05 -1.06
CA PRO A 198 -16.09 -17.66 0.11
C PRO A 198 -15.05 -18.07 1.16
N THR A 199 -15.37 -17.86 2.44
CA THR A 199 -14.45 -18.07 3.55
C THR A 199 -13.81 -19.46 3.57
N ASP A 200 -14.54 -20.52 3.20
CA ASP A 200 -14.04 -21.90 3.13
C ASP A 200 -13.01 -22.12 2.00
N LYS A 201 -12.91 -21.17 1.06
CA LYS A 201 -11.94 -21.18 -0.05
C LYS A 201 -10.73 -20.29 0.20
N VAL A 202 -10.77 -19.44 1.23
CA VAL A 202 -9.64 -18.58 1.58
C VAL A 202 -8.55 -19.43 2.24
N LYS A 203 -7.34 -19.40 1.67
CA LYS A 203 -6.19 -20.16 2.16
C LYS A 203 -5.00 -19.23 2.39
N LEU A 204 -4.59 -19.09 3.64
CA LEU A 204 -3.34 -18.45 4.02
C LEU A 204 -2.28 -19.54 4.22
N ILE A 205 -1.79 -20.09 3.11
CA ILE A 205 -0.76 -21.13 3.13
C ILE A 205 0.41 -20.73 2.25
N PRO A 206 1.65 -21.13 2.59
CA PRO A 206 2.82 -20.79 1.79
C PRO A 206 2.70 -21.27 0.34
N ILE A 207 2.94 -20.38 -0.62
CA ILE A 207 3.00 -20.71 -2.05
C ILE A 207 4.43 -20.87 -2.57
N ILE A 208 5.40 -20.45 -1.76
CA ILE A 208 6.84 -20.60 -2.00
C ILE A 208 7.51 -21.16 -0.73
N LYS A 209 8.72 -21.70 -0.89
CA LYS A 209 9.55 -22.22 0.20
C LYS A 209 10.67 -21.26 0.52
#